data_AF-A0A7J7CUQ4-F1
#
_entry.id   AF-A0A7J7CUQ4-F1
#
_cell.length_a   1.000
_cell.length_b   1.000
_cell.length_c   1.000
_cell.angle_alpha   90.00
_cell.angle_beta   90.00
_cell.angle_gamma   90.00
#
_symmetry.space_group_name_H-M   'P 1'
#
loop_
_entity.id
_entity.type
_entity.pdbx_description
1 polymer ?
#
loop_
_entity_poly.entity_id
_entity_poly.type
_entity_poly.pdbx_seq_one_letter_code
_entity_poly.pdbx_strand_id
1 'polypeptide(L)' 'MEGPHMCQGKEYARVGFLTFMHNVVTRFKWQNMIPDEKNVCTVATIPVNGLSIEIQPHK' A
#
# COMPACT_ATOMS: atom_id res chain seq x y z
N MET A 1 7.15 -19.15 12.34
CA MET A 1 8.48 -18.74 12.84
C MET A 1 8.25 -17.76 13.96
N GLU A 2 8.41 -18.21 15.21
CA GLU A 2 8.37 -17.37 16.40
C GLU A 2 9.71 -17.52 17.09
N GLY A 3 10.41 -16.41 17.29
CA GLY A 3 11.74 -16.35 17.88
C GLY A 3 11.89 -15.09 18.72
N PRO A 4 12.94 -14.98 19.53
CA PRO A 4 13.08 -13.91 20.52
C PRO A 4 13.14 -12.49 19.92
N HIS A 5 13.43 -12.36 18.62
CA HIS A 5 13.45 -11.09 17.89
C HIS A 5 12.15 -10.78 17.14
N MET A 6 11.10 -11.60 17.29
CA MET A 6 9.81 -11.29 16.70
C MET A 6 9.13 -10.15 17.46
N CYS A 7 8.62 -9.18 16.70
CA CYS A 7 7.76 -8.14 17.26
C CYS A 7 6.52 -8.80 17.88
N GLN A 8 6.33 -8.62 19.18
CA GLN A 8 5.14 -9.12 19.90
C GLN A 8 3.85 -8.53 19.33
N GLY A 9 3.92 -7.33 18.77
CA GLY A 9 2.80 -6.65 18.12
C GLY A 9 2.52 -7.13 16.69
N LYS A 10 3.22 -8.13 16.15
CA LYS A 10 3.09 -8.55 14.73
C LYS A 10 1.66 -8.89 14.34
N GLU A 11 0.96 -9.67 15.16
CA GLU A 11 -0.41 -10.09 14.85
C GLU A 11 -1.40 -8.92 14.98
N TYR A 12 -1.19 -8.03 15.95
CA TYR A 12 -1.98 -6.80 16.08
C TYR A 12 -1.74 -5.83 14.91
N ALA A 13 -0.48 -5.64 14.52
CA ALA A 13 -0.09 -4.82 13.37
C ALA A 13 -0.68 -5.36 12.07
N ARG A 14 -0.74 -6.69 11.92
CA ARG A 14 -1.40 -7.33 10.78
C ARG A 14 -2.88 -6.97 10.69
N VAL A 15 -3.62 -7.05 11.80
CA VAL A 15 -5.04 -6.67 11.83
C VAL A 15 -5.21 -5.16 11.57
N GLY A 16 -4.38 -4.32 12.18
CA GLY A 16 -4.40 -2.87 11.98
C GLY A 16 -4.15 -2.49 10.52
N PHE A 17 -3.13 -3.08 9.89
CA PHE A 17 -2.80 -2.86 8.49
C PHE A 17 -3.93 -3.33 7.56
N LEU A 18 -4.50 -4.51 7.79
CA LEU A 18 -5.61 -5.02 6.98
C LEU A 18 -6.85 -4.12 7.07
N THR A 19 -7.19 -3.67 8.28
CA THR A 19 -8.33 -2.77 8.51
C THR A 19 -8.10 -1.41 7.85
N PHE A 20 -6.86 -0.90 7.92
CA PHE A 20 -6.47 0.33 7.23
C PHE A 20 -6.63 0.19 5.72
N MET A 21 -6.03 -0.85 5.11
CA MET A 21 -6.10 -1.09 3.66
C MET A 21 -7.54 -1.29 3.18
N HIS A 22 -8.36 -2.01 3.94
CA HIS A 22 -9.78 -2.19 3.63
C HIS A 22 -10.50 -0.83 3.60
N ASN A 23 -10.30 0.03 4.60
CA ASN A 23 -10.89 1.36 4.61
C ASN A 23 -10.39 2.22 3.45
N VAL A 24 -9.09 2.17 3.15
CA VAL A 24 -8.53 3.00 2.08
C VAL A 24 -9.11 2.61 0.72
N VAL A 25 -9.15 1.31 0.40
CA VAL A 25 -9.67 0.82 -0.89
C VAL A 25 -11.19 0.98 -1.01
N THR A 26 -11.94 0.87 0.10
CA THR A 26 -13.41 1.02 0.07
C THR A 26 -13.88 2.46 0.02
N ARG A 27 -13.14 3.38 0.68
CA ARG A 27 -13.55 4.78 0.80
C ARG A 27 -12.86 5.72 -0.17
N PHE A 28 -11.77 5.30 -0.82
CA PHE A 28 -11.02 6.19 -1.68
C PHE A 28 -10.69 5.54 -3.03
N LYS A 29 -10.84 6.35 -4.08
CA LYS A 29 -10.39 6.13 -5.45
C LYS A 29 -8.96 6.60 -5.55
N TRP A 30 -8.10 5.80 -6.16
CA TRP A 30 -6.72 6.17 -6.44
C TRP A 30 -6.58 6.47 -7.93
N GLN A 31 -6.03 7.64 -8.24
CA GLN A 31 -5.62 7.99 -9.60
C GLN A 31 -4.11 8.22 -9.63
N ASN A 32 -3.44 7.63 -10.61
CA ASN A 32 -2.04 7.93 -10.85
C ASN A 32 -1.95 9.32 -11.48
N MET A 33 -1.17 10.21 -10.86
CA MET A 33 -0.96 11.56 -11.37
C MET A 33 -0.07 11.57 -12.62
N ILE A 34 0.65 10.48 -12.88
CA ILE A 34 1.55 10.33 -14.02
C ILE A 34 0.97 9.25 -14.95
N PRO A 35 0.26 9.62 -16.03
CA PRO A 35 -0.43 8.67 -16.89
C PRO A 35 0.51 7.81 -17.76
N ASP A 36 1.76 8.20 -17.95
CA ASP A 36 2.75 7.52 -18.79
C ASP A 36 3.97 7.05 -17.98
N GLU A 37 3.73 6.64 -16.74
CA GLU A 37 4.79 6.20 -15.85
C GLU A 37 5.43 4.90 -16.35
N LYS A 38 6.73 4.93 -16.63
CA LYS A 38 7.50 3.74 -16.99
C LYS A 38 7.70 2.89 -15.75
N ASN A 39 7.11 1.70 -15.75
CA ASN A 39 7.27 0.73 -14.68
C ASN A 39 8.60 -0.01 -14.89
N VAL A 40 9.54 0.11 -13.95
CA VAL A 40 10.78 -0.71 -14.02
C VAL A 40 10.47 -2.11 -13.52
N CYS A 41 10.70 -3.10 -14.38
CA CYS A 41 10.58 -4.51 -14.03
C CYS A 41 11.74 -4.93 -13.12
N THR A 42 11.58 -4.69 -11.82
CA THR A 42 12.21 -5.50 -10.77
C THR A 42 11.15 -6.46 -10.23
N VAL A 43 11.53 -7.46 -9.43
CA VAL A 43 10.64 -8.49 -8.83
C VAL A 43 9.40 -7.90 -8.13
N ALA A 44 9.40 -6.58 -7.82
CA ALA A 44 8.22 -5.76 -7.63
C ALA A 44 8.16 -4.65 -8.70
N THR A 45 6.97 -4.40 -9.26
CA THR A 45 6.74 -3.28 -10.19
C THR A 45 6.81 -1.97 -9.41
N ILE A 46 7.98 -1.33 -9.41
CA ILE A 46 8.19 -0.07 -8.69
C ILE A 46 8.12 1.09 -9.70
N PRO A 47 7.24 2.08 -9.47
CA PRO A 47 7.18 3.28 -10.30
C PRO A 47 8.49 4.06 -10.24
N VAL A 48 9.03 4.48 -11.40
CA VAL A 48 10.33 5.16 -11.50
C VAL A 48 10.35 6.51 -10.77
N ASN A 49 9.21 7.22 -10.76
CA ASN A 49 9.10 8.53 -10.12
C ASN A 49 8.48 8.43 -8.71
N GLY A 50 8.38 7.21 -8.17
CA GLY A 50 7.63 6.94 -6.94
C GLY A 50 6.12 6.87 -7.19
N LEU A 51 5.37 6.36 -6.22
CA LEU A 51 3.92 6.21 -6.34
C LEU A 51 3.22 7.56 -6.08
N SER A 52 3.18 8.43 -7.08
CA SER A 52 2.40 9.67 -7.05
C SER A 52 0.92 9.39 -7.27
N ILE A 53 0.25 8.99 -6.17
CA ILE A 53 -1.19 8.71 -6.13
C ILE A 53 -1.97 9.92 -5.59
N GLU A 54 -2.99 10.34 -6.34
CA GLU A 54 -4.03 11.22 -5.86
C GLU A 54 -5.15 10.37 -5.22
N ILE A 55 -5.54 10.73 -4.01
CA ILE A 55 -6.57 10.03 -3.24
C ILE A 55 -7.83 10.87 -3.25
N GLN A 56 -8.89 10.37 -3.89
CA GLN A 56 -10.19 11.04 -3.93
C GLN A 56 -11.23 10.18 -3.19
N PRO A 57 -12.10 10.76 -2.34
CA PRO A 57 -13.13 9.98 -1.68
C PRO A 57 -14.11 9.36 -2.69
N HIS A 58 -14.51 8.11 -2.45
CA HIS A 58 -15.67 7.52 -3.08
C HIS A 58 -16.91 8.32 -2.66
N LYS A 59 -17.74 8.70 -3.63
CA LYS A 59 -19.05 9.30 -3.34
C LYS A 59 -19.93 8.34 -2.58
#